data_AF-A0A1T4ZYL4-F1
#
_entry.id   AF-A0A1T4ZYL4-F1
#
_cell.length_a   1.000
_cell.length_b   1.000
_cell.length_c   1.000
_cell.angle_alpha   90.00
_cell.angle_beta   90.00
_cell.angle_gamma   90.00
#
_symmetry.space_group_name_H-M   'P 1'
#
loop_
_entity.id
_entity.type
_entity.pdbx_description
1 polymer ?
#
loop_
_entity_poly.entity_id
_entity_poly.type
_entity_poly.pdbx_seq_one_letter_code
_entity_poly.pdbx_strand_id
1 'polypeptide(L)' 'MKKSTHPTGEIMVFSGAGQPLEARSYQVPRLKAGEVLVANLYTTLCGSDLHSFSGETERKNTICIGP' A
#
# COMPACT_ATOMS: atom_id res chain seq x y z
N MET A 1 -23.30 -20.81 -6.76
CA MET A 1 -21.84 -20.57 -6.68
C MET A 1 -21.52 -19.19 -7.22
N LYS A 2 -21.28 -18.18 -6.36
CA LYS A 2 -20.73 -16.89 -6.81
C LYS A 2 -19.20 -17.03 -6.87
N LYS A 3 -18.63 -16.90 -8.07
CA LYS A 3 -17.16 -16.90 -8.25
C LYS A 3 -16.60 -15.69 -7.49
N SER A 4 -15.88 -15.94 -6.40
CA SER A 4 -15.10 -14.91 -5.69
C SER A 4 -13.85 -14.62 -6.52
N THR A 5 -13.99 -13.80 -7.56
CA THR A 5 -12.82 -13.18 -8.19
C THR A 5 -12.33 -12.10 -7.23
N HIS A 6 -11.26 -12.39 -6.50
CA HIS A 6 -10.59 -11.38 -5.68
C HIS A 6 -10.10 -10.25 -6.60
N PRO A 7 -10.51 -9.00 -6.37
CA PRO A 7 -10.04 -7.89 -7.20
C PRO A 7 -8.53 -7.73 -7.01
N THR A 8 -7.84 -7.33 -8.08
CA THR A 8 -6.45 -6.85 -7.99
C THR A 8 -6.47 -5.33 -7.88
N GLY A 9 -5.53 -4.75 -7.12
CA GLY A 9 -5.31 -3.32 -7.04
C GLY A 9 -3.84 -2.96 -7.29
N GLU A 10 -3.59 -1.78 -7.82
CA GLU A 10 -2.23 -1.23 -7.91
C GLU A 10 -1.84 -0.57 -6.58
N ILE A 11 -0.60 -0.79 -6.18
CA ILE A 11 -0.01 -0.25 -4.95
C ILE A 11 1.40 0.28 -5.25
N MET A 12 1.83 1.31 -4.52
CA MET A 12 3.23 1.72 -4.48
C MET A 12 3.92 1.05 -3.29
N VAL A 13 4.94 0.24 -3.57
CA VAL A 13 5.70 -0.52 -2.58
C VAL A 13 6.97 0.23 -2.21
N PHE A 14 7.09 0.54 -0.92
CA PHE A 14 8.32 1.06 -0.31
C PHE A 14 9.06 -0.06 0.44
N SER A 15 10.28 -0.39 0.00
CA SER A 15 11.12 -1.43 0.61
C SER A 15 12.23 -0.90 1.52
N GLY A 16 12.41 0.41 1.62
CA GLY A 16 13.40 1.04 2.49
C GLY A 16 14.05 2.27 1.86
N ALA A 17 14.74 3.06 2.68
CA ALA A 17 15.42 4.28 2.23
C ALA A 17 16.48 3.96 1.16
N GLY A 18 16.56 4.81 0.14
CA GLY A 18 17.43 4.60 -1.01
C GLY A 18 16.97 3.49 -1.98
N GLN A 19 15.87 2.80 -1.70
CA GLN A 19 15.21 1.90 -2.65
C GLN A 19 14.15 2.67 -3.45
N PRO A 20 13.94 2.31 -4.73
CA PRO A 20 12.86 2.92 -5.51
C PRO A 20 11.49 2.58 -4.91
N LEU A 21 10.55 3.51 -5.07
CA LEU A 21 9.13 3.20 -4.92
C LEU A 21 8.66 2.46 -6.17
N GLU A 22 8.05 1.30 -5.98
CA GLU A 22 7.66 0.43 -7.10
C GLU A 22 6.15 0.29 -7.20
N ALA A 23 5.58 0.58 -8.38
CA ALA A 23 4.20 0.22 -8.69
C ALA A 23 4.09 -1.30 -8.87
N ARG A 24 3.20 -1.94 -8.11
CA ARG A 24 2.92 -3.38 -8.21
C ARG A 24 1.42 -3.66 -8.20
N SER A 25 1.00 -4.65 -8.97
CA SER A 25 -0.37 -5.20 -8.88
C SER A 25 -0.43 -6.23 -7.76
N TYR A 26 -1.41 -6.10 -6.87
CA TYR A 26 -1.57 -6.95 -5.69
C TYR A 26 -2.99 -7.51 -5.60
N GLN A 27 -3.12 -8.76 -5.17
CA GLN A 27 -4.43 -9.38 -4.95
C GLN A 27 -5.04 -8.89 -3.64
N VAL A 28 -6.25 -8.34 -3.70
CA VAL A 28 -6.96 -7.88 -2.51
C VAL A 28 -7.29 -9.11 -1.63
N PRO A 29 -6.83 -9.12 -0.37
CA PRO A 29 -7.04 -10.25 0.52
C PRO A 29 -8.53 -10.41 0.86
N ARG A 30 -8.90 -11.61 1.31
CA ARG A 30 -10.26 -11.86 1.80
C ARG A 30 -10.48 -11.11 3.11
N LEU A 31 -11.53 -10.28 3.15
CA LEU A 31 -11.93 -9.56 4.36
C LEU A 31 -12.38 -10.53 5.47
N LYS A 32 -11.93 -10.26 6.68
CA LYS A 32 -12.42 -10.88 7.92
C LYS A 32 -13.61 -10.09 8.48
N ALA A 33 -14.28 -10.67 9.47
CA ALA A 33 -15.38 -10.00 10.15
C ALA A 33 -14.89 -8.69 10.80
N GLY A 34 -15.56 -7.58 10.48
CA GLY A 34 -15.22 -6.24 10.97
C GLY A 34 -14.22 -5.46 10.12
N GLU A 35 -13.62 -6.07 9.09
CA GLU A 35 -12.75 -5.36 8.14
C GLU A 35 -13.57 -4.74 7.00
N VAL A 36 -13.07 -3.62 6.45
CA VAL A 36 -13.68 -2.92 5.32
C VAL A 36 -12.65 -2.76 4.22
N LEU A 37 -13.05 -3.01 2.98
CA LEU A 37 -12.27 -2.67 1.79
C LEU A 37 -12.60 -1.25 1.35
N VAL A 38 -11.58 -0.43 1.20
CA VAL A 38 -11.72 0.96 0.71
C VAL A 38 -11.05 1.06 -0.66
N ALA A 39 -11.79 1.59 -1.64
CA ALA A 39 -11.24 1.96 -2.93
C ALA A 39 -10.72 3.39 -2.84
N ASN A 40 -9.39 3.56 -2.80
CA ASN A 40 -8.77 4.88 -2.78
C ASN A 40 -9.03 5.58 -4.12
N LEU A 41 -9.58 6.78 -4.08
CA LEU A 41 -9.74 7.63 -5.26
C LEU A 41 -8.51 8.53 -5.47
N TYR A 42 -7.97 9.03 -4.36
CA TYR A 42 -6.78 9.87 -4.31
C TYR A 42 -6.05 9.63 -2.98
N THR A 43 -4.73 9.75 -2.99
CA THR A 43 -3.91 9.85 -1.79
C THR A 43 -2.98 11.06 -1.88
N THR A 44 -2.53 11.57 -0.74
CA THR A 44 -1.55 12.65 -0.67
C THR A 44 -0.36 12.21 0.15
N LEU A 45 0.81 12.78 -0.11
CA LEU A 45 2.01 12.57 0.70
C LEU A 45 1.99 13.51 1.91
N CYS A 46 2.38 12.98 3.07
CA CYS A 46 2.62 13.79 4.27
C CYS A 46 4.10 13.77 4.66
N GLY A 47 4.51 14.67 5.57
CA GLY A 47 5.90 14.76 6.01
C GLY A 47 6.45 13.44 6.57
N SER A 48 5.63 12.63 7.24
CA SER A 48 6.07 11.33 7.75
C SER A 48 6.35 10.29 6.67
N ASP A 49 5.71 10.40 5.50
CA ASP A 49 6.04 9.54 4.36
C ASP A 49 7.42 9.91 3.82
N LEU A 50 7.71 11.22 3.74
CA LEU A 50 9.01 11.73 3.31
C LEU A 50 10.14 11.36 4.26
N HIS A 51 9.95 11.49 5.58
CA HIS A 51 10.94 11.06 6.57
C HIS A 51 11.23 9.55 6.49
N SER A 52 10.20 8.74 6.16
CA SER A 52 10.38 7.30 5.94
C SER A 52 11.16 7.03 4.65
N PHE A 53 10.82 7.75 3.57
CA PHE A 53 11.48 7.64 2.27
C PHE A 53 12.95 8.08 2.28
N SER A 54 13.26 9.18 2.98
CA SER A 54 14.63 9.71 3.13
C SER A 54 15.50 8.91 4.10
N GLY A 55 14.91 8.02 4.90
CA GLY A 55 15.63 7.23 5.90
C GLY A 55 15.89 7.96 7.21
N GLU A 56 15.26 9.13 7.43
CA GLU A 56 15.31 9.86 8.70
C GLU A 56 14.52 9.15 9.81
N THR A 57 13.62 8.24 9.46
CA THR A 57 12.92 7.36 10.40
C THR A 57 12.82 5.95 9.83
N GLU A 58 13.43 4.97 10.51
CA GLU A 58 13.25 3.56 10.15
C GLU A 58 11.88 3.06 10.59
N ARG A 59 10.98 2.84 9.62
CA ARG A 59 9.75 2.05 9.83
C ARG A 59 9.95 0.67 9.24
N LYS A 60 9.82 -0.38 10.06
CA LYS A 60 10.11 -1.79 9.71
C LYS A 60 9.12 -2.46 8.75
N ASN A 61 8.21 -1.70 8.14
CA ASN A 61 7.06 -2.28 7.44
C ASN A 61 7.03 -1.80 6.00
N THR A 62 6.74 -2.71 5.06
CA THR A 62 6.35 -2.36 3.70
C THR A 62 5.21 -1.35 3.76
N ILE A 63 5.49 -0.10 3.36
CA ILE A 63 4.45 0.93 3.27
C ILE A 63 3.84 0.79 1.88
N CYS A 64 2.53 0.50 1.85
CA CYS A 64 1.73 0.66 0.65
C CYS A 64 1.29 2.11 0.59
N ILE A 65 1.97 2.92 -0.23
CA ILE A 65 1.48 4.25 -0.56
C ILE A 65 0.43 4.03 -1.66
N GLY A 66 -0.74 4.65 -1.53
CA GLY A 66 -1.77 4.53 -2.56
C GLY A 66 -1.25 5.01 -3.93
N PRO A 67 -1.84 4.56 -5.03
CA PRO A 67 -1.70 5.25 -6.31
C PRO A 67 -2.28 6.67 -6.25
#